data_AF-A0A2J7PI94-F1
#
_entry.id   AF-A0A2J7PI94-F1
#
_cell.length_a   1.000
_cell.length_b   1.000
_cell.length_c   1.000
_cell.angle_alpha   90.00
_cell.angle_beta   90.00
_cell.angle_gamma   90.00
#
_symmetry.space_group_name_H-M   'P 1'
#
loop_
_entity.id
_entity.type
_entity.pdbx_description
1 polymer ?
#
loop_
_entity_poly.entity_id
_entity_poly.type
_entity_poly.pdbx_seq_one_letter_code
_entity_poly.pdbx_strand_id
1 'polypeptide(L)'
;MVASPKGLGPDKDCTGKGQQLIQNTDPSSRQRGIQTRERLRCVRNWELQVHFKVHGKGKELYGDGFVIWYAKDRMVAGAVFGNMDYFQGLAVILDTYSNHNGPHNHQHPYISAMINNGSLHYDHDRDGTHTQLAGCEAKFRNLDHDTHIAIRYERDTLTVSTDIENKAAWKECLSVQGVRLPTGYYFGMTAATGDLSDIHDIMSVRLYELDLPDDPKEEEDRSQISPSAAFFESPRDHVEDPKPSSLSGIKIFLLMLVGTLAVIACVVIGIMFYQKHQENSRKRFY
;
A
#
# COMPACT_ATOMS: atom_id res chain seq x y z
N MET A 1 18.43 60.44 -5.13
CA MET A 1 17.20 59.72 -4.77
C MET A 1 17.48 58.24 -4.82
N VAL A 2 17.22 57.57 -3.70
CA VAL A 2 17.43 56.13 -3.47
C VAL A 2 16.40 55.34 -4.26
N ALA A 3 16.83 54.29 -4.98
CA ALA A 3 15.93 53.26 -5.46
C ALA A 3 16.26 51.97 -4.70
N SER A 4 15.49 51.69 -3.64
CA SER A 4 15.52 50.41 -2.92
C SER A 4 15.06 49.27 -3.85
N PRO A 5 15.58 48.05 -3.68
CA PRO A 5 15.02 46.89 -4.34
C PRO A 5 13.61 46.65 -3.78
N LYS A 6 12.61 46.59 -4.67
CA LYS A 6 11.26 46.15 -4.30
C LYS A 6 11.35 44.71 -3.81
N GLY A 7 11.03 44.52 -2.52
CA GLY A 7 10.86 43.19 -1.94
C GLY A 7 9.80 42.41 -2.73
N LEU A 8 10.11 41.16 -3.04
CA LEU A 8 9.16 40.18 -3.55
C LEU A 8 8.13 39.93 -2.43
N GLY A 9 6.95 40.56 -2.53
CA GLY A 9 5.85 40.27 -1.62
C GLY A 9 5.34 38.83 -1.82
N PRO A 10 4.65 38.23 -0.84
CA PRO A 10 4.07 36.91 -0.98
C PRO A 10 3.07 36.92 -2.13
N ASP A 11 3.28 36.02 -3.09
CA ASP A 11 2.46 35.85 -4.28
C ASP A 11 1.06 35.32 -3.87
N LYS A 12 0.05 36.21 -3.89
CA LYS A 12 -1.31 35.98 -3.36
C LYS A 12 -2.31 35.47 -4.41
N ASP A 13 -1.85 34.97 -5.55
CA ASP A 13 -2.76 34.50 -6.60
C ASP A 13 -3.35 33.10 -6.24
N CYS A 14 -4.61 33.09 -5.82
CA CYS A 14 -5.37 31.92 -5.38
C CYS A 14 -6.24 31.31 -6.49
N THR A 15 -5.84 31.42 -7.77
CA THR A 15 -6.65 30.95 -8.90
C THR A 15 -6.53 29.44 -9.14
N GLY A 16 -7.24 28.63 -8.35
CA GLY A 16 -7.42 27.19 -8.60
C GLY A 16 -8.63 26.89 -9.48
N LYS A 17 -8.48 26.89 -10.81
CA LYS A 17 -9.54 26.36 -11.69
C LYS A 17 -9.49 24.83 -11.71
N GLY A 18 -10.64 24.18 -11.50
CA GLY A 18 -10.79 22.73 -11.49
C GLY A 18 -10.02 22.05 -12.64
N GLN A 19 -9.01 21.28 -12.27
CA GLN A 19 -8.06 20.69 -13.22
C GLN A 19 -8.42 19.22 -13.40
N GLN A 20 -8.91 18.86 -14.58
CA GLN A 20 -9.17 17.47 -14.96
C GLN A 20 -7.84 16.85 -15.41
N LEU A 21 -7.31 15.90 -14.64
CA LEU A 21 -6.14 15.11 -15.05
C LEU A 21 -6.67 13.84 -15.72
N ILE A 22 -6.40 13.67 -17.02
CA ILE A 22 -6.60 12.40 -17.71
C ILE A 22 -5.29 12.08 -18.43
N GLN A 23 -4.69 10.94 -18.11
CA GLN A 23 -3.74 10.31 -19.03
C GLN A 23 -3.68 8.79 -18.78
N ASN A 24 -3.93 8.01 -19.83
CA ASN A 24 -3.82 6.56 -19.84
C ASN A 24 -2.34 6.13 -19.74
N THR A 25 -2.08 5.11 -18.94
CA THR A 25 -0.75 4.54 -18.70
C THR A 25 -0.42 3.39 -19.66
N ASP A 26 0.82 3.35 -20.15
CA ASP A 26 1.36 2.28 -21.00
C ASP A 26 1.87 1.11 -20.13
N PRO A 27 1.53 -0.16 -20.41
CA PRO A 27 1.88 -1.32 -19.58
C PRO A 27 3.39 -1.66 -19.47
N SER A 28 4.30 -0.93 -20.13
CA SER A 28 5.70 -1.37 -20.32
C SER A 28 6.76 -0.92 -19.28
N SER A 29 6.46 -0.12 -18.23
CA SER A 29 7.49 0.32 -17.26
C SER A 29 7.19 -0.10 -15.83
N ARG A 30 8.25 -0.44 -15.07
CA ARG A 30 8.18 -0.94 -13.68
C ARG A 30 7.73 0.09 -12.65
N GLN A 31 7.87 1.37 -12.97
CA GLN A 31 7.41 2.48 -12.15
C GLN A 31 6.84 3.55 -13.08
N ARG A 32 5.71 4.17 -12.69
CA ARG A 32 5.09 5.31 -13.39
C ARG A 32 4.46 6.26 -12.39
N GLY A 33 4.25 7.50 -12.83
CA GLY A 33 3.41 8.41 -12.08
C GLY A 33 2.94 9.62 -12.89
N ILE A 34 1.88 10.23 -12.39
CA ILE A 34 1.25 11.46 -12.90
C ILE A 34 1.16 12.48 -11.76
N GLN A 35 1.21 13.77 -12.07
CA GLN A 35 1.11 14.83 -11.05
C GLN A 35 0.47 16.09 -11.62
N THR A 36 -0.22 16.86 -10.76
CA THR A 36 -0.65 18.22 -11.09
C THR A 36 0.55 19.10 -11.41
N ARG A 37 0.40 19.95 -12.43
CA ARG A 37 1.41 20.98 -12.73
C ARG A 37 1.43 22.05 -11.66
N GLU A 38 0.25 22.40 -11.16
CA GLU A 38 0.04 23.48 -10.21
C GLU A 38 -0.19 22.95 -8.79
N ARG A 39 0.14 23.80 -7.82
CA ARG A 39 -0.11 23.54 -6.40
C ARG A 39 -1.56 23.87 -6.09
N LEU A 40 -2.19 23.11 -5.21
CA LEU A 40 -3.50 23.47 -4.67
C LEU A 40 -3.34 24.60 -3.64
N ARG A 41 -3.24 25.84 -4.11
CA ARG A 41 -3.10 27.02 -3.25
C ARG A 41 -4.45 27.42 -2.69
N CYS A 42 -4.46 27.90 -1.44
CA CYS A 42 -5.61 28.53 -0.78
C CYS A 42 -6.87 27.66 -0.58
N VAL A 43 -6.93 26.42 -1.07
CA VAL A 43 -8.05 25.50 -0.84
C VAL A 43 -7.77 24.63 0.38
N ARG A 44 -8.59 24.79 1.44
CA ARG A 44 -8.48 24.00 2.67
C ARG A 44 -9.32 22.73 2.65
N ASN A 45 -10.54 22.84 2.12
CA ASN A 45 -11.48 21.74 2.08
C ASN A 45 -11.63 21.29 0.63
N TRP A 46 -11.35 20.03 0.38
CA TRP A 46 -11.33 19.47 -0.98
C TRP A 46 -11.77 18.01 -1.00
N GLU A 47 -12.26 17.59 -2.14
CA GLU A 47 -12.53 16.19 -2.44
C GLU A 47 -11.88 15.81 -3.77
N LEU A 48 -11.01 14.80 -3.75
CA LEU A 48 -10.40 14.22 -4.93
C LEU A 48 -11.11 12.91 -5.25
N GLN A 49 -11.78 12.86 -6.40
CA GLN A 49 -12.38 11.63 -6.92
C GLN A 49 -11.51 11.07 -8.05
N VAL A 50 -11.20 9.78 -7.96
CA VAL A 50 -10.35 9.08 -8.92
C VAL A 50 -11.11 7.87 -9.45
N HIS A 51 -11.30 7.83 -10.77
CA HIS A 51 -11.72 6.64 -11.48
C HIS A 51 -10.46 5.89 -11.91
N PHE A 52 -10.29 4.68 -11.40
CA PHE A 52 -9.13 3.83 -11.67
C PHE A 52 -9.58 2.43 -12.09
N LYS A 53 -8.63 1.61 -12.55
CA LYS A 53 -8.80 0.17 -12.73
C LYS A 53 -7.49 -0.54 -12.45
N VAL A 54 -7.54 -1.61 -11.66
CA VAL A 54 -6.37 -2.48 -11.42
C VAL A 54 -6.67 -3.86 -11.96
N HIS A 55 -5.85 -4.35 -12.89
CA HIS A 55 -6.08 -5.64 -13.53
C HIS A 55 -4.79 -6.36 -13.93
N GLY A 56 -4.87 -7.68 -14.02
CA GLY A 56 -3.72 -8.52 -14.36
C GLY A 56 -4.10 -9.99 -14.49
N LYS A 57 -3.20 -10.77 -15.12
CA LYS A 57 -3.44 -12.20 -15.43
C LYS A 57 -3.23 -13.13 -14.23
N GLY A 58 -2.43 -12.71 -13.24
CA GLY A 58 -2.15 -13.50 -12.03
C GLY A 58 -3.38 -13.61 -11.13
N LYS A 59 -3.67 -14.82 -10.63
CA LYS A 59 -4.76 -15.07 -9.67
C LYS A 59 -4.33 -14.84 -8.22
N GLU A 60 -3.13 -15.28 -7.86
CA GLU A 60 -2.60 -15.24 -6.49
C GLU A 60 -1.30 -14.44 -6.38
N LEU A 61 -0.55 -14.32 -7.48
CA LEU A 61 0.69 -13.56 -7.56
C LEU A 61 0.46 -12.33 -8.42
N TYR A 62 0.42 -11.16 -7.79
CA TYR A 62 0.19 -9.85 -8.39
C TYR A 62 0.74 -8.77 -7.44
N GLY A 63 1.04 -7.58 -7.96
CA GLY A 63 1.66 -6.53 -7.16
C GLY A 63 2.11 -5.31 -7.96
N ASP A 64 2.54 -4.23 -7.30
CA ASP A 64 2.49 -4.07 -5.84
C ASP A 64 1.33 -3.14 -5.44
N GLY A 65 0.97 -2.20 -6.30
CA GLY A 65 -0.13 -1.27 -6.06
C GLY A 65 0.17 0.12 -6.60
N PHE A 66 -0.63 1.08 -6.16
CA PHE A 66 -0.45 2.49 -6.50
C PHE A 66 -0.79 3.39 -5.32
N VAL A 67 -0.28 4.61 -5.35
CA VAL A 67 -0.41 5.59 -4.28
C VAL A 67 -0.94 6.89 -4.84
N ILE A 68 -1.92 7.48 -4.15
CA ILE A 68 -2.41 8.83 -4.39
C ILE A 68 -1.78 9.76 -3.36
N TRP A 69 -1.10 10.77 -3.84
CA TRP A 69 -0.30 11.70 -3.06
C TRP A 69 -0.97 13.06 -2.98
N TYR A 70 -0.88 13.69 -1.81
CA TYR A 70 -0.95 15.14 -1.64
C TYR A 70 0.33 15.59 -0.93
N ALA A 71 1.35 15.97 -1.69
CA ALA A 71 2.73 16.08 -1.21
C ALA A 71 3.42 17.39 -1.63
N LYS A 72 4.37 17.84 -0.82
CA LYS A 72 5.12 19.08 -1.01
C LYS A 72 5.96 19.07 -2.29
N ASP A 73 6.71 17.99 -2.46
CA ASP A 73 7.68 17.84 -3.53
C ASP A 73 7.03 17.27 -4.77
N ARG A 74 7.56 17.69 -5.92
CA ARG A 74 7.18 17.09 -7.20
C ARG A 74 7.77 15.70 -7.29
N MET A 75 7.04 14.78 -7.91
CA MET A 75 7.36 13.34 -8.01
C MET A 75 8.85 13.10 -8.24
N VAL A 76 9.54 12.71 -7.17
CA VAL A 76 10.95 12.33 -7.21
C VAL A 76 10.97 10.81 -7.23
N ALA A 77 11.59 10.20 -8.23
CA ALA A 77 11.63 8.75 -8.31
C ALA A 77 12.24 8.13 -7.04
N GLY A 78 11.65 7.05 -6.55
CA GLY A 78 12.12 6.37 -5.34
C GLY A 78 11.43 5.04 -5.09
N ALA A 79 11.70 4.46 -3.91
CA ALA A 79 11.28 3.12 -3.55
C ALA A 79 9.81 3.02 -3.14
N VAL A 80 9.16 4.12 -2.74
CA VAL A 80 7.78 4.10 -2.23
C VAL A 80 6.81 4.17 -3.39
N PHE A 81 6.46 3.02 -3.94
CA PHE A 81 5.60 2.88 -5.13
C PHE A 81 6.02 3.78 -6.30
N GLY A 82 7.33 4.00 -6.49
CA GLY A 82 7.85 4.87 -7.55
C GLY A 82 8.06 6.34 -7.16
N ASN A 83 7.78 6.73 -5.91
CA ASN A 83 8.08 8.05 -5.35
C ASN A 83 9.16 7.98 -4.25
N MET A 84 9.71 9.14 -3.88
CA MET A 84 10.69 9.26 -2.81
C MET A 84 10.12 8.84 -1.46
N ASP A 85 10.99 8.26 -0.66
CA ASP A 85 10.76 8.05 0.77
C ASP A 85 10.92 9.37 1.54
N TYR A 86 10.48 9.41 2.81
CA TYR A 86 10.52 10.62 3.64
C TYR A 86 9.77 11.82 3.01
N PHE A 87 8.63 11.55 2.37
CA PHE A 87 7.78 12.58 1.79
C PHE A 87 7.17 13.50 2.86
N GLN A 88 6.76 14.71 2.46
CA GLN A 88 6.00 15.63 3.30
C GLN A 88 4.57 15.75 2.74
N GLY A 89 3.57 15.24 3.46
CA GLY A 89 2.16 15.31 3.07
C GLY A 89 1.36 14.07 3.43
N LEU A 90 0.40 13.75 2.56
CA LEU A 90 -0.48 12.58 2.64
C LEU A 90 -0.15 11.59 1.52
N ALA A 91 -0.15 10.31 1.87
CA ALA A 91 -0.19 9.17 0.96
C ALA A 91 -1.43 8.33 1.26
N VAL A 92 -2.25 8.08 0.24
CA VAL A 92 -3.32 7.07 0.27
C VAL A 92 -2.86 5.91 -0.62
N ILE A 93 -2.57 4.78 0.00
CA ILE A 93 -1.90 3.63 -0.58
C ILE A 93 -2.95 2.58 -0.88
N LEU A 94 -2.99 2.12 -2.13
CA LEU A 94 -3.83 1.02 -2.58
C LEU A 94 -2.92 -0.16 -2.88
N ASP A 95 -2.68 -0.96 -1.85
CA ASP A 95 -1.74 -2.06 -1.85
C ASP A 95 -2.44 -3.35 -2.31
N THR A 96 -1.89 -4.02 -3.33
CA THR A 96 -2.43 -5.27 -3.84
C THR A 96 -1.68 -6.49 -3.35
N TYR A 97 -0.45 -6.36 -2.85
CA TYR A 97 0.39 -7.50 -2.50
C TYR A 97 0.67 -7.52 -0.99
N SER A 98 0.63 -8.71 -0.39
CA SER A 98 0.96 -8.87 1.03
C SER A 98 2.43 -9.22 1.14
N ASN A 99 3.27 -8.28 1.57
CA ASN A 99 4.72 -8.51 1.66
C ASN A 99 5.13 -9.33 2.89
N HIS A 100 4.20 -9.56 3.81
CA HIS A 100 4.47 -10.24 5.08
C HIS A 100 4.10 -11.73 5.10
N ASN A 101 4.91 -12.53 5.81
CA ASN A 101 4.70 -13.96 6.07
C ASN A 101 4.18 -14.27 7.50
N GLY A 102 3.51 -13.31 8.13
CA GLY A 102 2.95 -13.43 9.48
C GLY A 102 1.43 -13.24 9.52
N PRO A 103 0.77 -13.49 10.67
CA PRO A 103 -0.66 -13.30 10.85
C PRO A 103 -1.01 -11.80 10.89
N HIS A 104 -1.04 -11.16 9.73
CA HIS A 104 -1.75 -9.91 9.57
C HIS A 104 -3.24 -10.21 9.51
N ASN A 105 -4.01 -9.52 10.34
CA ASN A 105 -5.44 -9.78 10.48
C ASN A 105 -6.26 -9.08 9.37
N HIS A 106 -5.64 -8.71 8.24
CA HIS A 106 -6.32 -8.13 7.09
C HIS A 106 -5.86 -8.74 5.76
N GLN A 107 -6.80 -8.84 4.84
CA GLN A 107 -6.59 -9.41 3.52
C GLN A 107 -6.33 -8.32 2.46
N HIS A 108 -5.35 -8.55 1.59
CA HIS A 108 -5.10 -7.69 0.43
C HIS A 108 -6.10 -7.98 -0.72
N PRO A 109 -6.43 -7.00 -1.58
CA PRO A 109 -5.93 -5.63 -1.55
C PRO A 109 -6.43 -4.79 -0.36
N TYR A 110 -5.57 -3.90 0.11
CA TYR A 110 -5.76 -3.10 1.31
C TYR A 110 -5.52 -1.62 1.00
N ILE A 111 -6.41 -0.75 1.50
CA ILE A 111 -6.27 0.70 1.36
C ILE A 111 -5.83 1.26 2.70
N SER A 112 -4.72 1.99 2.74
CA SER A 112 -4.22 2.65 3.94
C SER A 112 -3.88 4.11 3.70
N ALA A 113 -3.84 4.90 4.77
CA ALA A 113 -3.42 6.29 4.72
C ALA A 113 -2.20 6.53 5.63
N MET A 114 -1.26 7.34 5.16
CA MET A 114 -0.06 7.74 5.91
C MET A 114 0.12 9.26 5.81
N ILE A 115 0.34 9.91 6.95
CA ILE A 115 0.76 11.30 7.03
C ILE A 115 2.23 11.34 7.43
N ASN A 116 3.02 12.11 6.69
CA ASN A 116 4.45 12.23 6.93
C ASN A 116 4.86 13.70 6.87
N ASN A 117 5.74 14.10 7.79
CA ASN A 117 6.37 15.42 7.82
C ASN A 117 7.81 15.39 7.26
N GLY A 118 8.24 14.26 6.73
CA GLY A 118 9.58 14.00 6.21
C GLY A 118 10.50 13.27 7.18
N SER A 119 10.03 12.82 8.35
CA SER A 119 10.83 12.03 9.29
C SER A 119 10.54 10.54 9.27
N LEU A 120 9.41 10.11 8.72
CA LEU A 120 8.98 8.71 8.73
C LEU A 120 9.43 7.99 7.45
N HIS A 121 9.94 6.77 7.62
CA HIS A 121 10.25 5.85 6.54
C HIS A 121 9.02 4.99 6.22
N TYR A 122 8.70 4.81 4.94
CA TYR A 122 7.72 3.80 4.53
C TYR A 122 8.39 2.43 4.39
N ASP A 123 8.07 1.52 5.30
CA ASP A 123 8.57 0.14 5.29
C ASP A 123 7.73 -0.73 4.35
N HIS A 124 8.21 -0.91 3.12
CA HIS A 124 7.55 -1.72 2.09
C HIS A 124 7.52 -3.21 2.45
N ASP A 125 8.51 -3.74 3.19
CA ASP A 125 8.54 -5.15 3.58
C ASP A 125 7.48 -5.48 4.65
N ARG A 126 6.84 -4.44 5.21
CA ARG A 126 5.80 -4.54 6.25
C ARG A 126 4.52 -3.78 5.89
N ASP A 127 4.28 -3.58 4.60
CA ASP A 127 3.08 -2.94 4.05
C ASP A 127 2.78 -1.54 4.66
N GLY A 128 3.81 -0.87 5.22
CA GLY A 128 3.68 0.43 5.89
C GLY A 128 2.91 0.44 7.21
N THR A 129 2.63 -0.73 7.80
CA THR A 129 1.77 -0.87 9.00
C THR A 129 2.24 -0.07 10.22
N HIS A 130 3.55 0.20 10.35
CA HIS A 130 4.10 0.98 11.47
C HIS A 130 3.81 2.48 11.40
N THR A 131 3.48 3.00 10.22
CA THR A 131 3.26 4.42 9.95
C THR A 131 1.85 4.70 9.43
N GLN A 132 0.99 3.69 9.47
CA GLN A 132 -0.41 3.77 9.06
C GLN A 132 -1.24 4.61 10.04
N LEU A 133 -2.09 5.48 9.49
CA LEU A 133 -3.12 6.17 10.25
C LEU A 133 -4.34 5.28 10.49
N ALA A 134 -4.84 4.72 9.39
CA ALA A 134 -5.99 3.83 9.33
C ALA A 134 -6.01 3.15 7.96
N GLY A 135 -6.84 2.13 7.80
CA GLY A 135 -7.04 1.45 6.53
C GLY A 135 -8.22 0.49 6.53
N CYS A 136 -8.53 -0.05 5.37
CA CYS A 136 -9.59 -1.04 5.19
C CYS A 136 -9.26 -2.05 4.07
N GLU A 137 -9.88 -3.22 4.13
CA GLU A 137 -9.85 -4.18 3.04
C GLU A 137 -10.77 -3.72 1.89
N ALA A 138 -10.27 -3.75 0.66
CA ALA A 138 -11.04 -3.35 -0.51
C ALA A 138 -10.63 -4.20 -1.72
N LYS A 139 -11.52 -5.11 -2.16
CA LYS A 139 -11.24 -6.01 -3.29
C LYS A 139 -11.46 -5.32 -4.64
N PHE A 140 -10.63 -4.32 -4.96
CA PHE A 140 -10.77 -3.48 -6.16
C PHE A 140 -10.13 -4.07 -7.43
N ARG A 141 -9.42 -5.19 -7.33
CA ARG A 141 -8.65 -5.79 -8.43
C ARG A 141 -9.53 -6.67 -9.33
N ASN A 142 -9.32 -6.58 -10.65
CA ASN A 142 -9.97 -7.40 -11.68
C ASN A 142 -11.51 -7.34 -11.66
N LEU A 143 -12.07 -6.21 -11.24
CA LEU A 143 -13.51 -5.98 -11.32
C LEU A 143 -13.93 -5.68 -12.77
N ASP A 144 -15.07 -6.22 -13.18
CA ASP A 144 -15.65 -6.10 -14.52
C ASP A 144 -16.41 -4.77 -14.74
N HIS A 145 -16.56 -3.98 -13.70
CA HIS A 145 -17.19 -2.67 -13.68
C HIS A 145 -16.18 -1.57 -13.28
N ASP A 146 -16.67 -0.33 -13.21
CA ASP A 146 -15.85 0.83 -12.88
C ASP A 146 -15.55 0.91 -11.38
N THR A 147 -14.32 1.30 -11.04
CA THR A 147 -13.87 1.42 -9.64
C THR A 147 -13.49 2.86 -9.32
N HIS A 148 -14.06 3.39 -8.24
CA HIS A 148 -13.84 4.76 -7.82
C HIS A 148 -13.36 4.85 -6.38
N ILE A 149 -12.51 5.84 -6.12
CA ILE A 149 -12.10 6.26 -4.78
C ILE A 149 -12.31 7.77 -4.63
N ALA A 150 -12.86 8.18 -3.50
CA ALA A 150 -13.00 9.56 -3.08
C ALA A 150 -12.13 9.79 -1.85
N ILE A 151 -11.25 10.78 -1.91
CA ILE A 151 -10.44 11.25 -0.80
C ILE A 151 -10.94 12.64 -0.45
N ARG A 152 -11.61 12.76 0.68
CA ARG A 152 -12.17 14.01 1.19
C ARG A 152 -11.34 14.49 2.37
N TYR A 153 -10.92 15.74 2.31
CA TYR A 153 -10.30 16.42 3.42
C TYR A 153 -11.12 17.66 3.74
N GLU A 154 -11.76 17.67 4.91
CA GLU A 154 -12.52 18.82 5.39
C GLU A 154 -12.48 18.90 6.91
N ARG A 155 -12.48 20.13 7.46
CA ARG A 155 -12.50 20.36 8.93
C ARG A 155 -11.49 19.46 9.69
N ASP A 156 -10.26 19.40 9.21
CA ASP A 156 -9.18 18.56 9.77
C ASP A 156 -9.50 17.07 9.85
N THR A 157 -10.42 16.59 9.02
CA THR A 157 -10.84 15.20 8.94
C THR A 157 -10.52 14.66 7.54
N LEU A 158 -9.76 13.57 7.51
CA LEU A 158 -9.48 12.80 6.30
C LEU A 158 -10.47 11.64 6.23
N THR A 159 -11.25 11.57 5.15
CA THR A 159 -12.15 10.47 4.88
C THR A 159 -11.81 9.89 3.51
N VAL A 160 -11.64 8.57 3.44
CA VAL A 160 -11.47 7.84 2.19
C VAL A 160 -12.68 6.92 2.02
N SER A 161 -13.29 6.99 0.85
CA SER A 161 -14.45 6.20 0.47
C SER A 161 -14.25 5.56 -0.89
N THR A 162 -14.88 4.41 -1.12
CA THR A 162 -14.78 3.67 -2.38
C THR A 162 -16.15 3.32 -2.93
N ASP A 163 -16.28 3.33 -4.26
CA ASP A 163 -17.40 2.69 -4.97
C ASP A 163 -16.80 1.60 -5.87
N ILE A 164 -16.76 0.39 -5.33
CA ILE A 164 -16.22 -0.82 -5.96
C ILE A 164 -17.19 -2.00 -5.89
N GLU A 165 -18.39 -1.78 -5.35
CA GLU A 165 -19.43 -2.81 -5.22
C GLU A 165 -20.50 -2.70 -6.32
N ASN A 166 -20.27 -1.83 -7.33
CA ASN A 166 -21.21 -1.50 -8.41
C ASN A 166 -22.60 -1.04 -7.91
N LYS A 167 -22.61 -0.26 -6.82
CA LYS A 167 -23.86 0.23 -6.20
C LYS A 167 -24.12 1.71 -6.49
N ALA A 168 -23.22 2.38 -7.22
CA ALA A 168 -23.24 3.82 -7.43
C ALA A 168 -23.33 4.58 -6.09
N ALA A 169 -22.63 4.06 -5.07
CA ALA A 169 -22.72 4.52 -3.70
C ALA A 169 -21.36 4.44 -3.01
N TRP A 170 -20.95 5.55 -2.40
CA TRP A 170 -19.72 5.62 -1.63
C TRP A 170 -19.84 4.81 -0.34
N LYS A 171 -18.93 3.85 -0.17
CA LYS A 171 -18.71 3.12 1.08
C LYS A 171 -17.48 3.70 1.77
N GLU A 172 -17.64 4.14 3.01
CA GLU A 172 -16.51 4.62 3.81
C GLU A 172 -15.51 3.49 4.06
N CYS A 173 -14.23 3.77 3.81
CA CYS A 173 -13.10 2.89 4.08
C CYS A 173 -12.43 3.27 5.40
N LEU A 174 -12.05 4.54 5.54
CA LEU A 174 -11.44 5.08 6.75
C LEU A 174 -11.86 6.53 6.97
N SER A 175 -11.88 6.96 8.23
CA SER A 175 -12.13 8.34 8.61
C SER A 175 -11.29 8.69 9.85
N VAL A 176 -10.45 9.72 9.74
CA VAL A 176 -9.50 10.11 10.79
C VAL A 176 -9.58 11.62 11.01
N GLN A 177 -9.89 12.01 12.24
CA GLN A 177 -9.95 13.42 12.68
C GLN A 177 -8.58 13.90 13.18
N GLY A 178 -8.41 15.22 13.25
CA GLY A 178 -7.17 15.84 13.74
C GLY A 178 -5.99 15.71 12.77
N VAL A 179 -6.28 15.52 11.48
CA VAL A 179 -5.28 15.54 10.41
C VAL A 179 -5.06 16.99 9.98
N ARG A 180 -3.83 17.47 10.10
CA ARG A 180 -3.43 18.81 9.65
C ARG A 180 -2.58 18.70 8.40
N LEU A 181 -3.10 19.19 7.28
CA LEU A 181 -2.41 19.22 6.00
C LEU A 181 -2.13 20.65 5.54
N PRO A 182 -0.91 20.94 5.03
CA PRO A 182 -0.59 22.27 4.53
C PRO A 182 -1.32 22.58 3.23
N THR A 183 -1.63 23.84 2.98
CA THR A 183 -2.07 24.27 1.65
C THR A 183 -0.87 24.43 0.70
N GLY A 184 -1.10 24.35 -0.60
CA GLY A 184 -0.07 24.59 -1.61
C GLY A 184 0.82 23.37 -1.90
N TYR A 185 0.34 22.15 -1.69
CA TYR A 185 1.00 20.92 -2.12
C TYR A 185 0.45 20.45 -3.48
N TYR A 186 1.03 19.39 -4.03
CA TYR A 186 0.67 18.82 -5.33
C TYR A 186 -0.12 17.52 -5.16
N PHE A 187 -1.11 17.30 -6.03
CA PHE A 187 -1.67 15.96 -6.18
C PHE A 187 -0.84 15.15 -7.14
N GLY A 188 -0.47 13.95 -6.75
CA GLY A 188 0.26 12.99 -7.57
C GLY A 188 -0.34 11.61 -7.47
N MET A 189 -0.02 10.75 -8.43
CA MET A 189 -0.31 9.33 -8.34
C MET A 189 0.88 8.58 -8.90
N THR A 190 1.43 7.64 -8.15
CA THR A 190 2.46 6.72 -8.64
C THR A 190 1.97 5.28 -8.58
N ALA A 191 2.52 4.42 -9.42
CA ALA A 191 2.40 2.98 -9.31
C ALA A 191 3.78 2.33 -9.45
N ALA A 192 3.97 1.21 -8.77
CA ALA A 192 5.14 0.37 -8.93
C ALA A 192 4.75 -1.10 -9.07
N THR A 193 5.61 -1.83 -9.76
CA THR A 193 5.57 -3.28 -9.88
C THR A 193 6.94 -3.86 -9.55
N GLY A 194 6.96 -4.90 -8.72
CA GLY A 194 8.15 -5.68 -8.37
C GLY A 194 8.38 -6.84 -9.34
N ASP A 195 8.69 -8.02 -8.77
CA ASP A 195 8.75 -9.28 -9.52
C ASP A 195 7.35 -9.74 -9.97
N LEU A 196 6.32 -9.26 -9.27
CA LEU A 196 4.91 -9.40 -9.62
C LEU A 196 4.42 -8.11 -10.29
N SER A 197 3.42 -8.25 -11.16
CA SER A 197 2.94 -7.12 -11.95
C SER A 197 1.43 -7.12 -12.10
N ASP A 198 0.83 -5.98 -11.79
CA ASP A 198 -0.49 -5.57 -12.25
C ASP A 198 -0.40 -4.32 -13.14
N ILE A 199 -1.46 -4.14 -13.94
CA ILE A 199 -1.71 -2.92 -14.70
C ILE A 199 -2.54 -1.99 -13.80
N HIS A 200 -2.04 -0.77 -13.62
CA HIS A 200 -2.64 0.27 -12.78
C HIS A 200 -3.06 1.44 -13.66
N ASP A 201 -4.35 1.50 -14.00
CA ASP A 201 -4.89 2.47 -14.94
C ASP A 201 -5.65 3.57 -14.21
N ILE A 202 -5.32 4.84 -14.51
CA ILE A 202 -6.07 6.01 -14.02
C ILE A 202 -6.88 6.59 -15.18
N MET A 203 -8.20 6.46 -15.10
CA MET A 203 -9.12 6.84 -16.18
C MET A 203 -9.54 8.31 -16.06
N SER A 204 -9.79 8.79 -14.84
CA SER A 204 -10.06 10.21 -14.63
C SER A 204 -9.76 10.63 -13.20
N VAL A 205 -9.34 11.89 -13.06
CA VAL A 205 -9.19 12.55 -11.77
C VAL A 205 -10.02 13.82 -11.77
N ARG A 206 -10.82 14.01 -10.71
CA ARG A 206 -11.65 15.20 -10.50
C ARG A 206 -11.37 15.74 -9.12
N LEU A 207 -11.06 17.04 -9.05
CA LEU A 207 -10.84 17.75 -7.81
C LEU A 207 -11.99 18.74 -7.61
N TYR A 208 -12.61 18.68 -6.44
CA TYR A 208 -13.68 19.56 -6.00
C TYR A 208 -13.19 20.40 -4.83
N GLU A 209 -13.41 21.70 -4.89
CA GLU A 209 -13.34 22.57 -3.72
C GLU A 209 -14.68 22.48 -2.97
N LEU A 210 -14.60 22.33 -1.65
CA LEU A 210 -15.79 22.20 -0.80
C LEU A 210 -16.10 23.55 -0.14
N ASP A 211 -17.26 24.10 -0.50
CA ASP A 211 -17.77 25.32 0.13
C ASP A 211 -18.61 24.97 1.37
N LEU A 212 -18.05 25.21 2.55
CA LEU A 212 -18.68 24.89 3.82
C LEU A 212 -19.23 26.18 4.46
N PRO A 213 -20.52 26.22 4.87
CA PRO A 213 -21.18 27.43 5.38
C PRO A 213 -20.52 28.12 6.59
N ASP A 214 -19.70 27.39 7.35
CA ASP A 214 -19.03 27.85 8.58
C ASP A 214 -17.51 27.60 8.55
N ASP A 215 -16.90 27.44 7.37
CA ASP A 215 -15.44 27.33 7.29
C ASP A 215 -14.82 28.70 7.60
N PRO A 216 -13.95 28.82 8.62
CA PRO A 216 -13.21 30.04 8.90
C PRO A 216 -12.14 30.23 7.81
N LYS A 217 -12.56 30.46 6.55
CA LYS A 217 -11.70 30.57 5.35
C LYS A 217 -10.57 31.59 5.55
N GLU A 218 -10.70 32.51 6.50
CA GLU A 218 -9.86 33.70 6.59
C GLU A 218 -8.84 33.72 7.75
N GLU A 219 -8.86 32.82 8.74
CA GLU A 219 -8.06 33.07 9.98
C GLU A 219 -6.69 32.36 10.10
N GLU A 220 -6.43 31.20 9.46
CA GLU A 220 -5.16 30.47 9.61
C GLU A 220 -4.41 30.27 8.26
N ASP A 221 -3.24 30.89 8.09
CA ASP A 221 -2.36 30.55 6.96
C ASP A 221 -1.77 29.15 7.15
N ARG A 222 -2.32 28.18 6.41
CA ARG A 222 -1.89 26.78 6.44
C ARG A 222 -0.75 26.47 5.47
N SER A 223 -0.21 27.45 4.75
CA SER A 223 0.87 27.20 3.79
C SER A 223 2.19 26.78 4.45
N GLN A 224 2.37 27.11 5.74
CA GLN A 224 3.60 26.87 6.51
C GLN A 224 3.46 25.83 7.63
N ILE A 225 2.30 25.19 7.79
CA ILE A 225 2.18 24.15 8.82
C ILE A 225 2.96 22.90 8.38
N SER A 226 3.43 22.12 9.36
CA SER A 226 3.94 20.78 9.08
C SER A 226 2.78 19.79 9.01
N PRO A 227 2.78 18.83 8.07
CA PRO A 227 1.81 17.73 8.08
C PRO A 227 1.87 16.98 9.42
N SER A 228 0.71 16.66 10.00
CA SER A 228 0.62 15.90 11.24
C SER A 228 -0.76 15.26 11.42
N ALA A 229 -0.86 14.18 12.19
CA ALA A 229 -2.13 13.61 12.62
C ALA A 229 -2.13 13.43 14.14
N ALA A 230 -3.27 13.65 14.78
CA ALA A 230 -3.43 13.46 16.23
C ALA A 230 -3.50 11.98 16.64
N PHE A 231 -3.95 11.12 15.72
CA PHE A 231 -4.13 9.69 15.95
C PHE A 231 -3.40 8.89 14.88
N PHE A 232 -2.67 7.88 15.33
CA PHE A 232 -2.07 6.83 14.49
C PHE A 232 -2.64 5.49 14.97
N GLU A 233 -2.73 4.52 14.07
CA GLU A 233 -3.07 3.17 14.49
C GLU A 233 -1.98 2.66 15.43
N SER A 234 -2.36 2.01 16.53
CA SER A 234 -1.38 1.51 17.49
C SER A 234 -0.42 0.55 16.77
N PRO A 235 0.91 0.71 16.92
CA PRO A 235 1.87 -0.22 16.34
C PRO A 235 1.53 -1.64 16.76
N ARG A 236 1.35 -2.53 15.79
CA ARG A 236 0.97 -3.92 16.07
C ARG A 236 2.20 -4.70 16.54
N ASP A 237 2.05 -5.49 17.60
CA ASP A 237 3.09 -6.40 18.08
C ASP A 237 3.42 -7.43 17.00
N HIS A 238 4.69 -7.51 16.61
CA HIS A 238 5.13 -8.43 15.56
C HIS A 238 5.54 -9.77 16.17
N VAL A 239 5.02 -10.86 15.60
CA VAL A 239 5.57 -12.21 15.79
C VAL A 239 6.63 -12.40 14.71
N GLU A 240 7.91 -12.45 15.10
CA GLU A 240 9.01 -12.74 14.18
C GLU A 240 8.70 -14.00 13.36
N ASP A 241 8.89 -13.92 12.05
CA ASP A 241 8.77 -15.09 11.18
C ASP A 241 9.65 -16.22 11.75
N PRO A 242 9.14 -17.46 11.84
CA PRO A 242 9.93 -18.57 12.33
C PRO A 242 11.16 -18.69 11.45
N LYS A 243 12.34 -18.46 12.06
CA LYS A 243 13.64 -18.48 11.38
C LYS A 243 13.71 -19.71 10.47
N PRO A 244 13.95 -19.55 9.16
CA PRO A 244 13.94 -20.68 8.24
C PRO A 244 14.92 -21.73 8.76
N SER A 245 14.45 -22.97 8.86
CA SER A 245 15.21 -24.08 9.42
C SER A 245 16.59 -24.14 8.76
N SER A 246 17.66 -24.09 9.56
CA SER A 246 19.06 -24.00 9.08
C SER A 246 19.55 -25.24 8.31
N LEU A 247 18.70 -26.24 8.16
CA LEU A 247 18.96 -27.43 7.37
C LEU A 247 18.63 -27.14 5.91
N SER A 248 19.65 -26.76 5.15
CA SER A 248 19.63 -26.73 3.67
C SER A 248 18.92 -27.99 3.14
N GLY A 249 18.04 -27.84 2.14
CA GLY A 249 17.18 -28.92 1.62
C GLY A 249 17.93 -30.21 1.26
N ILE A 250 19.23 -30.12 0.94
CA ILE A 250 20.12 -31.27 0.72
C ILE A 250 20.26 -32.12 2.00
N LYS A 251 20.40 -31.50 3.18
CA LYS A 251 20.52 -32.21 4.46
C LYS A 251 19.22 -32.90 4.85
N ILE A 252 18.07 -32.29 4.55
CA ILE A 252 16.75 -32.91 4.78
C ILE A 252 16.57 -34.11 3.86
N PHE A 253 16.91 -33.98 2.57
CA PHE A 253 16.86 -35.06 1.60
C PHE A 253 17.76 -36.25 2.02
N LEU A 254 18.98 -35.99 2.47
CA LEU A 254 19.90 -37.03 2.95
C LEU A 254 19.38 -37.73 4.21
N LEU A 255 18.79 -36.99 5.16
CA LEU A 255 18.18 -37.58 6.36
C LEU A 255 17.03 -38.52 6.00
N MET A 256 16.15 -38.11 5.08
CA MET A 256 15.03 -38.93 4.63
C MET A 256 15.49 -40.20 3.89
N LEU A 257 16.54 -40.08 3.06
CA LEU A 257 17.16 -41.21 2.37
C LEU A 257 17.71 -42.24 3.37
N VAL A 258 18.50 -41.79 4.36
CA VAL A 258 19.06 -42.67 5.39
C VAL A 258 17.96 -43.31 6.23
N GLY A 259 16.92 -42.55 6.60
CA GLY A 259 15.76 -43.09 7.32
C GLY A 259 15.05 -44.21 6.55
N THR A 260 14.88 -44.04 5.24
CA THR A 260 14.20 -45.03 4.40
C THR A 260 15.05 -46.30 4.25
N LEU A 261 16.37 -46.16 4.07
CA LEU A 261 17.29 -47.30 4.03
C LEU A 261 17.31 -48.08 5.35
N ALA A 262 17.26 -47.38 6.49
CA ALA A 262 17.18 -48.02 7.81
C ALA A 262 15.88 -48.83 7.97
N VAL A 263 14.74 -48.30 7.53
CA VAL A 263 13.46 -49.03 7.56
C VAL A 263 13.51 -50.28 6.69
N ILE A 264 14.07 -50.17 5.47
CA ILE A 264 14.24 -51.32 4.57
C ILE A 264 15.11 -52.39 5.24
N ALA A 265 16.23 -52.00 5.85
CA ALA A 265 17.11 -52.92 6.56
C ALA A 265 16.39 -53.64 7.72
N CYS A 266 15.62 -52.91 8.52
CA CYS A 266 14.81 -53.49 9.61
C CYS A 266 13.78 -54.50 9.09
N VAL A 267 13.11 -54.20 7.97
CA VAL A 267 12.14 -55.13 7.34
C VAL A 267 12.83 -56.39 6.84
N VAL A 268 13.98 -56.26 6.16
CA VAL A 268 14.74 -57.41 5.66
C VAL A 268 15.23 -58.30 6.81
N ILE A 269 15.78 -57.69 7.87
CA ILE A 269 16.21 -58.42 9.07
C ILE A 269 15.01 -59.11 9.73
N GLY A 270 13.85 -58.45 9.83
CA GLY A 270 12.62 -59.03 10.34
C GLY A 270 12.16 -60.25 9.54
N ILE A 271 12.16 -60.17 8.21
CA ILE A 271 11.84 -61.30 7.33
C ILE A 271 12.82 -62.45 7.51
N MET A 272 14.13 -62.16 7.57
CA MET A 272 15.16 -63.18 7.78
C MET A 272 14.98 -63.90 9.14
N PHE A 273 14.68 -63.16 10.21
CA PHE A 273 14.41 -63.75 11.52
C PHE A 273 13.13 -64.60 11.52
N TYR A 274 12.07 -64.14 10.85
CA TYR A 274 10.82 -64.87 10.73
C TYR A 274 11.00 -66.19 9.96
N GLN A 275 11.70 -66.16 8.83
CA GLN A 275 12.00 -67.36 8.04
C GLN A 275 12.87 -68.35 8.83
N LYS A 276 13.92 -67.87 9.51
CA LYS A 276 14.77 -68.71 10.37
C LYS A 276 14.01 -69.34 11.54
N HIS A 277 13.08 -68.60 12.14
CA HIS A 277 12.20 -69.14 13.18
C HIS A 277 11.27 -70.22 12.63
N GLN A 278 10.69 -70.02 11.45
CA GLN A 278 9.82 -70.99 10.79
C GLN A 278 10.55 -72.31 10.44
N GLU A 279 11.79 -72.24 9.97
CA GLU A 279 12.63 -73.43 9.71
C GLU A 279 12.95 -74.19 11.00
N ASN A 280 13.33 -73.48 12.08
CA ASN A 280 13.62 -74.12 13.36
C ASN A 280 12.39 -74.75 14.02
N SER A 281 11.21 -74.13 13.86
CA SER A 281 9.94 -74.70 14.34
C SER A 281 9.52 -75.92 13.53
N ARG A 282 9.77 -75.96 12.20
CA ARG A 282 9.53 -77.16 11.37
C ARG A 282 10.43 -78.34 11.73
N LYS A 283 11.68 -78.08 12.16
CA LYS A 283 12.64 -79.12 12.58
C LYS A 283 12.30 -79.77 13.94
N ARG A 284 11.35 -79.23 14.72
CA ARG A 284 10.89 -79.83 15.99
C ARG A 284 9.74 -80.84 15.82
N PHE A 285 9.21 -81.02 14.61
CA PHE A 285 8.08 -81.92 14.31
C PHE A 285 8.46 -83.12 13.42
N TYR A 286 9.77 -83.37 13.23
CA TYR A 286 10.32 -84.57 12.60
C TYR A 286 11.23 -85.31 13.58
#